data_AF-A0A8B6EF82-F1
#
_entry.id   AF-A0A8B6EF82-F1
#
_cell.length_a   1.000
_cell.length_b   1.000
_cell.length_c   1.000
_cell.angle_alpha   90.00
_cell.angle_beta   90.00
_cell.angle_gamma   90.00
#
_symmetry.space_group_name_H-M   'P 1'
#
loop_
_entity.id
_entity.type
_entity.pdbx_description
1 polymer ?
#
loop_
_entity_poly.entity_id
_entity_poly.type
_entity_poly.pdbx_seq_one_letter_code
_entity_poly.pdbx_strand_id
1 'polypeptide(L)'
;MQKLHTHKKKSMKRLRLSSSSGPKTVRTRKTTLTFIVITLIFAISSEIHHALAMILHFVDNLECHMNKAEGTAFYIFLWAVFINNVSNPFIYGVSDDRFRSHVKEMLKKNQDFKPNNRKDSKSSVSE
;
A
#
# COMPACT_ATOMS: atom_id res chain seq x y z
N MET A 1 -19.78 -54.76 -40.45
CA MET A 1 -19.04 -54.14 -39.34
C MET A 1 -19.85 -52.96 -38.80
N GLN A 2 -20.61 -53.18 -37.71
CA GLN A 2 -21.46 -52.17 -37.10
C GLN A 2 -20.66 -51.38 -36.05
N LYS A 3 -20.57 -50.06 -36.19
CA LYS A 3 -19.94 -49.18 -35.20
C LYS A 3 -20.93 -48.88 -34.08
N LEU A 4 -20.61 -49.38 -32.89
CA LEU A 4 -21.36 -49.18 -31.65
C LEU A 4 -21.20 -47.72 -31.18
N HIS A 5 -22.28 -46.94 -31.17
CA HIS A 5 -22.30 -45.61 -30.57
C HIS A 5 -22.34 -45.75 -29.04
N THR A 6 -21.22 -45.42 -28.38
CA THR A 6 -21.11 -45.44 -26.92
C THR A 6 -21.71 -44.16 -26.32
N HIS A 7 -22.72 -44.38 -25.47
CA HIS A 7 -23.46 -43.33 -24.77
C HIS A 7 -22.60 -42.58 -23.75
N LYS A 8 -22.61 -41.26 -23.90
CA LYS A 8 -22.18 -40.21 -22.96
C LYS A 8 -22.69 -40.49 -21.53
N LYS A 9 -21.79 -40.68 -20.57
CA LYS A 9 -22.07 -40.43 -19.13
C LYS A 9 -20.89 -39.70 -18.50
N LYS A 10 -20.91 -38.37 -18.57
CA LYS A 10 -20.09 -37.52 -17.70
C LYS A 10 -20.65 -37.65 -16.28
N SER A 11 -19.96 -38.46 -15.49
CA SER A 11 -20.29 -38.75 -14.10
C SER A 11 -20.24 -37.46 -13.25
N MET A 12 -21.42 -37.04 -12.84
CA MET A 12 -21.77 -36.50 -11.53
C MET A 12 -20.85 -35.44 -10.89
N LYS A 13 -21.38 -34.21 -10.93
CA LYS A 13 -21.05 -33.09 -10.04
C LYS A 13 -21.09 -33.56 -8.57
N ARG A 14 -19.94 -33.74 -7.91
CA ARG A 14 -19.90 -33.85 -6.44
C ARG A 14 -19.91 -32.46 -5.81
N LEU A 15 -21.05 -32.21 -5.20
CA LEU A 15 -21.37 -31.26 -4.13
C LEU A 15 -20.39 -30.11 -3.90
N ARG A 16 -20.86 -28.93 -4.35
CA ARG A 16 -20.61 -27.67 -3.68
C ARG A 16 -21.06 -27.79 -2.23
N LEU A 17 -20.13 -28.02 -1.30
CA LEU A 17 -20.34 -27.58 0.07
C LEU A 17 -20.20 -26.06 0.07
N SER A 18 -21.36 -25.42 -0.04
CA SER A 18 -21.56 -24.01 0.21
C SER A 18 -21.18 -23.70 1.66
N SER A 19 -19.93 -23.30 1.89
CA SER A 19 -19.71 -22.18 2.82
C SER A 19 -19.89 -20.91 2.00
N SER A 20 -21.12 -20.40 2.02
CA SER A 20 -21.53 -19.17 1.36
C SER A 20 -20.87 -17.98 2.08
N SER A 21 -19.60 -17.77 1.82
CA SER A 21 -18.91 -16.50 2.04
C SER A 21 -18.39 -16.04 0.69
N GLY A 22 -19.30 -15.52 -0.14
CA GLY A 22 -19.01 -15.14 -1.52
C GLY A 22 -17.86 -14.12 -1.65
N PRO A 23 -17.31 -13.91 -2.87
CA PRO A 23 -16.20 -12.99 -3.13
C PRO A 23 -16.48 -11.55 -2.66
N LYS A 24 -17.77 -11.17 -2.57
CA LYS A 24 -18.22 -9.90 -2.00
C LYS A 24 -17.85 -9.75 -0.51
N THR A 25 -18.00 -10.81 0.28
CA THR A 25 -17.71 -10.79 1.73
C THR A 25 -16.22 -10.64 2.03
N VAL A 26 -15.37 -11.29 1.22
CA VAL A 26 -13.91 -11.21 1.35
C VAL A 26 -13.41 -9.81 0.95
N ARG A 27 -13.97 -9.24 -0.12
CA ARG A 27 -13.67 -7.87 -0.56
C ARG A 27 -14.08 -6.85 0.50
N THR A 28 -15.31 -6.94 1.04
CA THR A 28 -15.78 -6.06 2.11
C THR A 28 -14.91 -6.19 3.36
N ARG A 29 -14.55 -7.41 3.78
CA ARG A 29 -13.70 -7.66 4.95
C ARG A 29 -12.31 -7.05 4.78
N LYS A 30 -11.71 -7.13 3.59
CA LYS A 30 -10.42 -6.47 3.29
C LYS A 30 -10.54 -4.96 3.45
N THR A 31 -11.54 -4.33 2.83
CA THR A 31 -11.78 -2.89 2.94
C THR A 31 -12.03 -2.44 4.38
N THR A 32 -12.83 -3.17 5.15
CA THR A 32 -13.06 -2.87 6.57
C THR A 32 -11.77 -3.00 7.39
N LEU A 33 -10.94 -4.01 7.13
CA LEU A 33 -9.65 -4.16 7.79
C LEU A 33 -8.71 -3.00 7.44
N THR A 34 -8.66 -2.59 6.18
CA THR A 34 -7.92 -1.41 5.71
C THR A 34 -8.35 -0.16 6.49
N PHE A 35 -9.65 0.10 6.60
CA PHE A 35 -10.15 1.24 7.37
C PHE A 35 -9.78 1.14 8.85
N ILE A 36 -9.94 -0.04 9.47
CA ILE A 36 -9.53 -0.26 10.88
C ILE A 36 -8.04 0.02 11.06
N VAL A 37 -7.19 -0.45 10.15
CA VAL A 37 -5.73 -0.23 10.22
C VAL A 37 -5.40 1.26 10.07
N ILE A 38 -6.02 1.97 9.11
CA ILE A 38 -5.85 3.42 8.97
C ILE A 38 -6.26 4.13 10.25
N THR A 39 -7.42 3.79 10.80
CA THR A 39 -7.95 4.41 12.02
C THR A 39 -7.06 4.15 13.22
N LEU A 40 -6.54 2.93 13.39
CA LEU A 40 -5.64 2.60 14.49
C LEU A 40 -4.30 3.35 14.38
N ILE A 41 -3.72 3.40 13.18
CA ILE A 41 -2.48 4.15 12.94
C ILE A 41 -2.70 5.63 13.20
N PHE A 42 -3.79 6.20 12.69
CA PHE A 42 -4.16 7.58 12.91
C PHE A 42 -4.32 7.89 14.40
N ALA A 43 -5.09 7.07 15.12
CA ALA A 43 -5.33 7.26 16.55
C ALA A 43 -4.02 7.21 17.34
N ILE A 44 -3.20 6.18 17.13
CA ILE A 44 -1.92 6.03 17.84
C ILE A 44 -0.97 7.19 17.51
N SER A 45 -0.80 7.55 16.24
CA SER A 45 0.07 8.65 15.83
C SER A 45 -0.41 10.01 16.34
N SER A 46 -1.72 10.24 16.36
CA SER A 46 -2.31 11.50 16.82
C SER A 46 -2.20 11.64 18.34
N GLU A 47 -2.58 10.60 19.09
CA GLU A 47 -2.55 10.62 20.55
C GLU A 47 -1.13 10.78 21.10
N ILE A 48 -0.15 10.07 20.52
CA ILE A 48 1.27 10.22 20.91
C ILE A 48 1.75 11.66 20.70
N HIS A 49 1.40 12.29 19.58
CA HIS A 49 1.82 13.66 19.28
C HIS A 49 1.21 14.67 20.25
N HIS A 50 -0.11 14.59 20.50
CA HIS A 50 -0.77 15.50 21.44
C HIS A 50 -0.28 15.32 22.87
N ALA A 51 -0.07 14.09 23.33
CA ALA A 51 0.48 13.80 24.64
C ALA A 51 1.88 14.41 24.82
N LEU A 52 2.78 14.24 23.85
CA LEU A 52 4.14 14.79 23.91
C LEU A 52 4.15 16.31 23.81
N ALA A 53 3.28 16.90 22.98
CA ALA A 53 3.14 18.35 22.88
C ALA A 53 2.62 18.96 24.20
N MET A 54 1.68 18.31 24.89
CA MET A 54 1.24 18.73 26.22
C MET A 54 2.38 18.66 27.23
N ILE A 55 3.15 17.57 27.25
CA ILE A 55 4.30 17.43 28.16
C ILE A 55 5.31 18.56 27.92
N LEU A 56 5.60 18.90 26.67
CA LEU A 56 6.48 20.02 26.32
C LEU A 56 5.94 21.38 26.81
N HIS A 57 4.61 21.55 26.80
CA HIS A 57 3.97 22.79 27.19
C HIS A 57 3.82 22.97 28.71
N PHE A 58 3.58 21.88 29.44
CA PHE A 58 3.32 21.93 30.88
C PHE A 58 4.56 21.70 31.74
N VAL A 59 5.63 21.11 31.20
CA VAL A 59 6.87 20.87 31.93
C VAL A 59 7.91 21.91 31.52
N ASP A 60 8.06 22.94 32.35
CA ASP A 60 9.10 23.94 32.18
C ASP A 60 10.49 23.29 32.25
N ASN A 61 11.41 23.72 31.38
CA ASN A 61 12.80 23.24 31.32
C ASN A 61 12.95 21.74 31.01
N LEU A 62 11.95 21.09 30.42
CA LEU A 62 12.03 19.68 30.00
C LEU A 62 13.28 19.42 29.13
N GLU A 63 13.60 20.34 28.20
CA GLU A 63 14.78 20.25 27.33
C GLU A 63 16.11 20.31 28.10
N CYS A 64 16.15 21.01 29.25
CA CYS A 64 17.36 21.11 30.09
C CYS A 64 17.56 19.88 30.98
N HIS A 65 16.49 19.17 31.32
CA HIS A 65 16.55 17.99 32.18
C HIS A 65 16.81 16.69 31.41
N MET A 66 16.63 16.69 30.09
CA MET A 66 16.82 15.50 29.27
C MET A 66 18.27 15.31 28.84
N ASN A 67 18.75 14.06 28.93
CA ASN A 67 20.02 13.67 28.32
C ASN A 67 19.87 13.59 26.79
N LYS A 68 20.98 13.63 26.04
CA LYS A 68 20.99 13.63 24.56
C LYS A 68 20.19 12.49 23.93
N ALA A 69 20.25 11.30 24.55
CA ALA A 69 19.51 10.12 24.08
C ALA A 69 18.00 10.29 24.27
N GLU A 70 17.58 10.81 25.43
CA GLU A 70 16.18 11.09 25.73
C GLU A 70 15.64 12.19 24.81
N GLY A 71 16.43 13.26 24.60
CA GLY A 71 16.10 14.36 23.68
C GLY A 71 15.82 13.84 22.28
N THR A 72 16.74 13.02 21.76
CA THR A 72 16.59 12.39 20.45
C THR A 72 15.33 11.52 20.38
N ALA A 73 15.12 10.65 21.37
CA ALA A 73 13.94 9.78 21.40
C ALA A 73 12.63 10.59 21.44
N PHE A 74 12.57 11.62 22.28
CA PHE A 74 11.41 12.48 22.42
C PHE A 74 11.04 13.16 21.10
N TYR A 75 12.01 13.76 20.40
CA TYR A 75 11.74 14.35 19.10
C TYR A 75 11.32 13.28 18.08
N ILE A 76 11.95 12.11 18.04
CA ILE A 76 11.52 11.03 17.14
C ILE A 76 10.04 10.69 17.35
N PHE A 77 9.59 10.57 18.60
CA PHE A 77 8.18 10.31 18.90
C PHE A 77 7.28 11.52 18.61
N LEU A 78 7.76 12.74 18.79
CA LEU A 78 7.04 13.96 18.41
C LEU A 78 6.78 14.01 16.90
N TRP A 79 7.76 13.60 16.10
CA TRP A 79 7.67 13.48 14.64
C TRP A 79 6.91 12.20 14.18
N ALA A 80 6.49 11.32 15.09
CA ALA A 80 5.73 10.11 14.73
C ALA A 80 4.37 10.42 14.09
N VAL A 81 3.87 11.66 14.19
CA VAL A 81 2.68 12.13 13.47
C VAL A 81 2.81 11.95 11.95
N PHE A 82 4.03 12.01 11.40
CA PHE A 82 4.28 11.83 9.96
C PHE A 82 4.11 10.37 9.51
N ILE A 83 4.16 9.40 10.43
CA ILE A 83 3.92 7.99 10.12
C ILE A 83 2.50 7.79 9.58
N ASN A 84 1.52 8.56 10.09
CA ASN A 84 0.16 8.55 9.56
C ASN A 84 0.12 8.90 8.06
N ASN A 85 0.88 9.92 7.66
CA ASN A 85 0.95 10.34 6.25
C ASN A 85 1.62 9.30 5.36
N VAL A 86 2.67 8.64 5.86
CA VAL A 86 3.38 7.58 5.12
C VAL A 86 2.55 6.31 5.04
N SER A 87 1.73 6.01 6.05
CA SER A 87 0.98 4.76 6.12
C SER A 87 -0.06 4.62 5.02
N ASN A 88 -0.67 5.72 4.56
CA ASN A 88 -1.70 5.71 3.53
C ASN A 88 -1.24 4.99 2.23
N PRO A 89 -0.14 5.36 1.56
CA PRO A 89 0.42 4.62 0.43
C PRO A 89 0.69 3.13 0.68
N PHE A 90 1.17 2.75 1.87
CA PHE A 90 1.45 1.35 2.21
C PHE A 90 0.17 0.55 2.34
N ILE A 91 -0.85 1.13 2.98
CA ILE A 91 -2.13 0.50 3.19
C ILE A 91 -2.84 0.25 1.85
N TYR A 92 -2.86 1.24 0.96
CA TYR A 92 -3.38 1.06 -0.40
C TYR A 92 -2.51 0.10 -1.21
N GLY A 93 -1.19 0.16 -1.04
CA GLY A 93 -0.22 -0.75 -1.67
C GLY A 93 -0.37 -2.22 -1.27
N VAL A 94 -0.95 -2.53 -0.11
CA VAL A 94 -1.21 -3.91 0.33
C VAL A 94 -2.66 -4.32 0.10
N SER A 95 -3.60 -3.39 0.26
CA SER A 95 -5.04 -3.68 0.29
C SER A 95 -5.74 -3.54 -1.07
N ASP A 96 -5.22 -2.70 -1.97
CA ASP A 96 -5.87 -2.38 -3.24
C ASP A 96 -5.02 -2.86 -4.44
N ASP A 97 -5.46 -3.95 -5.07
CA ASP A 97 -4.81 -4.54 -6.24
C ASP A 97 -4.81 -3.60 -7.46
N ARG A 98 -5.78 -2.68 -7.55
CA ARG A 98 -5.88 -1.70 -8.64
C ARG A 98 -4.85 -0.57 -8.43
N PHE A 99 -4.71 -0.10 -7.21
CA PHE A 99 -3.68 0.87 -6.83
C PHE A 99 -2.28 0.33 -7.15
N ARG A 100 -1.98 -0.92 -6.75
CA ARG A 100 -0.70 -1.58 -7.04
C ARG A 100 -0.41 -1.66 -8.53
N SER A 101 -1.42 -2.00 -9.33
CA SER A 101 -1.29 -2.11 -10.79
C SER A 101 -0.89 -0.78 -11.42
N HIS A 102 -1.57 0.32 -11.06
CA HIS A 102 -1.25 1.65 -11.57
C HIS A 102 0.14 2.14 -11.11
N VAL A 103 0.49 1.94 -9.84
CA VAL A 103 1.82 2.34 -9.32
C VAL A 103 2.93 1.59 -10.06
N LYS A 104 2.75 0.29 -10.31
CA LYS A 104 3.72 -0.53 -11.05
C LYS A 104 3.86 -0.07 -12.50
N GLU A 105 2.78 0.36 -13.14
CA GLU A 105 2.79 0.92 -14.48
C GLU A 105 3.55 2.26 -14.53
N MET A 106 3.29 3.16 -13.59
CA MET A 106 4.00 4.44 -13.49
C MET A 106 5.50 4.25 -13.25
N LEU A 107 5.89 3.32 -12.38
CA LEU A 107 7.30 3.02 -12.11
C LEU A 107 8.03 2.46 -13.35
N LYS A 108 7.37 1.60 -14.13
CA LYS A 108 7.92 1.10 -15.40
C LYS A 108 8.08 2.20 -16.44
N LYS A 109 7.06 3.03 -16.62
CA LYS A 109 7.08 4.13 -17.61
C LYS A 109 8.18 5.16 -17.32
N ASN A 110 8.54 5.35 -16.06
CA ASN A 110 9.64 6.24 -15.67
C ASN A 110 11.03 5.63 -15.93
N GLN A 111 11.15 4.31 -16.08
CA GLN A 111 12.40 3.65 -16.49
C GLN A 111 12.59 3.66 -18.02
N ASP A 112 11.51 3.79 -18.78
CA ASP A 112 11.51 3.85 -20.25
C ASP A 112 11.71 5.27 -20.81
N PHE A 113 11.96 6.29 -19.95
CA PHE A 113 12.46 7.59 -20.42
C PHE A 113 13.93 7.46 -20.83
N LYS A 114 14.15 6.75 -21.95
CA LYS A 114 15.40 6.78 -22.69
C LYS A 114 15.43 8.13 -23.40
N PRO A 115 16.41 9.02 -23.13
CA PRO A 115 16.52 10.27 -23.86
C PRO A 115 16.62 9.93 -25.35
N ASN A 116 15.64 10.40 -26.12
CA ASN A 116 15.61 10.22 -27.56
C ASN A 116 16.74 11.08 -28.16
N ASN A 117 17.95 10.52 -28.21
CA ASN A 117 19.06 11.10 -28.96
C ASN A 117 18.79 10.89 -30.46
N ARG A 118 17.80 11.62 -30.97
CA ARG A 118 17.60 11.82 -32.40
C ARG A 118 18.78 12.66 -32.88
N LYS A 119 19.81 11.98 -33.39
CA LYS A 119 20.91 12.62 -34.13
C LYS A 119 20.34 13.09 -35.46
N ASP A 120 19.72 14.26 -35.44
CA ASP A 120 19.52 15.05 -36.64
C ASP A 120 20.87 15.71 -36.97
N SER A 121 21.77 14.96 -37.61
CA SER A 121 22.95 15.56 -38.21
C SER A 121 23.32 14.84 -39.50
N LYS A 122 22.72 15.37 -40.58
CA LYS A 122 23.25 15.53 -41.93
C LYS A 122 23.72 14.25 -42.63
N SER A 123 22.81 13.69 -43.42
CA SER A 123 23.18 13.04 -44.67
C SER A 123 24.01 14.02 -45.51
N SER A 124 25.23 13.59 -45.83
CA SER A 124 25.80 13.69 -47.18
C SER A 124 24.87 14.33 -48.21
N VAL A 125 25.09 15.62 -48.51
CA VAL A 125 24.85 16.14 -49.85
C VAL A 125 26.22 16.19 -50.49
N SER A 126 26.44 15.18 -51.33
CA SER A 126 27.45 15.17 -52.37
C SER A 126 27.17 16.29 -53.35
N GLU A 127 28.17 17.11 -53.64
CA GLU A 127 28.54 17.59 -54.98
C GLU A 127 29.98 18.11 -54.93
#